data_AF-A0A959C976-F1
#
_entry.id   AF-A0A959C976-F1
#
_cell.length_a   1.000
_cell.length_b   1.000
_cell.length_c   1.000
_cell.angle_alpha   90.00
_cell.angle_beta   90.00
_cell.angle_gamma   90.00
#
_symmetry.space_group_name_H-M   'P 1'
#
loop_
_entity.id
_entity.type
_entity.pdbx_description
1 polymer ?
#
loop_
_entity_poly.entity_id
_entity_poly.type
_entity_poly.pdbx_seq_one_letter_code
_entity_poly.pdbx_strand_id
1 'polypeptide(L)'
;YYFRMVPESFDEGVIRDIHQMGHEVGYHYEDMDFANGDPHQAIRLFEEHLEKLRGVVPVTSICMHGSPKSKYDNKDVWKHYDYKKYGIVGEPYFDLDFKKIYYLTDTGRRWDGHKVSVRDKVENHFGLSLHSTFDIIDIINKNKLPDTVMFNFHPQRWTDDYFLWVREKNIQSIKNIAKFLIIKLR
;
A
#
# COMPACT_ATOMS: atom_id res chain seq x y z
N TYR A 1 -6.86 -6.94 1.39
CA TYR A 1 -5.47 -7.17 1.85
C TYR A 1 -4.60 -7.43 0.64
N TYR A 2 -3.44 -6.79 0.55
CA TYR A 2 -2.56 -6.90 -0.62
C TYR A 2 -1.25 -7.59 -0.22
N PHE A 3 -0.95 -8.72 -0.87
CA PHE A 3 0.18 -9.58 -0.53
C PHE A 3 1.32 -9.47 -1.53
N ARG A 4 2.56 -9.42 -1.01
CA ARG A 4 3.79 -9.43 -1.81
C ARG A 4 4.28 -10.86 -1.99
N MET A 5 5.02 -11.12 -3.06
CA MET A 5 5.66 -12.43 -3.28
C MET A 5 7.05 -12.51 -2.65
N VAL A 6 7.10 -12.26 -1.33
CA VAL A 6 8.30 -12.41 -0.50
C VAL A 6 7.99 -13.28 0.73
N PRO A 7 8.99 -13.97 1.32
CA PRO A 7 8.74 -14.89 2.44
C PRO A 7 8.05 -14.25 3.65
N GLU A 8 8.30 -12.96 3.90
CA GLU A 8 7.70 -12.24 5.03
C GLU A 8 6.24 -11.82 4.79
N SER A 9 5.71 -12.02 3.57
CA SER A 9 4.35 -11.66 3.20
C SER A 9 3.54 -12.85 2.70
N PHE A 10 4.11 -13.74 1.90
CA PHE A 10 3.36 -14.83 1.29
C PHE A 10 3.23 -16.02 2.25
N ASP A 11 2.10 -16.06 2.96
CA ASP A 11 1.69 -17.20 3.80
C ASP A 11 0.31 -17.68 3.34
N GLU A 12 0.27 -18.89 2.76
CA GLU A 12 -0.97 -19.43 2.19
C GLU A 12 -2.08 -19.60 3.24
N GLY A 13 -1.74 -19.95 4.48
CA GLY A 13 -2.72 -20.11 5.56
C GLY A 13 -3.38 -18.78 5.87
N VAL A 14 -2.56 -17.75 6.10
CA VAL A 14 -3.03 -16.38 6.39
C VAL A 14 -3.84 -15.81 5.22
N ILE A 15 -3.40 -16.04 3.98
CA ILE A 15 -4.12 -15.61 2.78
C ILE A 15 -5.51 -16.26 2.72
N ARG A 16 -5.61 -17.58 2.96
CA ARG A 16 -6.88 -18.31 2.97
C ARG A 16 -7.79 -17.81 4.08
N ASP A 17 -7.26 -17.62 5.29
CA ASP A 17 -8.03 -17.14 6.44
C ASP A 17 -8.62 -15.75 6.16
N ILE A 18 -7.83 -14.82 5.63
CA ILE A 18 -8.28 -13.48 5.25
C ILE A 18 -9.39 -13.54 4.20
N HIS A 19 -9.25 -14.40 3.20
CA HIS A 19 -10.29 -14.59 2.20
C HIS A 19 -11.56 -15.21 2.78
N GLN A 20 -11.45 -16.22 3.66
CA GLN A 20 -12.57 -16.86 4.33
C GLN A 20 -13.32 -15.90 5.27
N MET A 21 -12.65 -14.88 5.81
CA MET A 21 -13.28 -13.77 6.54
C MET A 21 -14.06 -12.81 5.63
N GLY A 22 -14.08 -13.03 4.31
CA GLY A 22 -14.81 -12.23 3.33
C GLY A 22 -14.04 -11.00 2.84
N HIS A 23 -12.75 -10.89 3.16
CA HIS A 23 -11.93 -9.80 2.65
C HIS A 23 -11.39 -10.11 1.24
N GLU A 24 -11.33 -9.07 0.42
CA GLU A 24 -10.62 -9.12 -0.86
C GLU A 24 -9.12 -9.37 -0.65
N VAL A 25 -8.54 -10.23 -1.49
CA VAL A 25 -7.10 -10.45 -1.61
C VAL A 25 -6.61 -9.91 -2.95
N GLY A 26 -5.66 -8.99 -2.88
CA GLY A 26 -5.03 -8.37 -4.05
C GLY A 26 -3.54 -8.68 -4.13
N TYR A 27 -2.96 -8.54 -5.33
CA TYR A 27 -1.53 -8.70 -5.52
C TYR A 27 -0.79 -7.36 -5.30
N HIS A 28 0.10 -7.34 -4.30
CA HIS A 28 0.98 -6.20 -3.99
C HIS A 28 2.29 -6.33 -4.76
N TYR A 29 2.26 -5.99 -6.05
CA TYR A 29 3.31 -6.35 -6.98
C TYR A 29 4.58 -5.49 -6.84
N GLU A 30 5.75 -6.12 -7.00
CA GLU A 30 7.05 -5.44 -7.00
C GLU A 30 8.01 -5.98 -8.09
N ASP A 31 7.42 -6.46 -9.18
CA ASP A 31 8.13 -7.24 -10.20
C ASP A 31 9.15 -6.44 -11.01
N MET A 32 8.98 -5.12 -11.16
CA MET A 32 10.03 -4.29 -11.78
C MET A 32 11.28 -4.25 -10.92
N ASP A 33 11.14 -4.31 -9.60
CA ASP A 33 12.28 -4.36 -8.70
C ASP A 33 13.00 -5.70 -8.79
N PHE A 34 12.23 -6.80 -8.78
CA PHE A 34 12.77 -8.15 -8.98
C PHE A 34 13.47 -8.30 -10.34
N ALA A 35 12.94 -7.64 -11.37
CA ALA A 35 13.46 -7.65 -12.73
C ALA A 35 14.56 -6.60 -12.98
N ASN A 36 15.04 -5.88 -11.96
CA ASN A 36 16.02 -4.81 -12.10
C ASN A 36 15.67 -3.78 -13.20
N GLY A 37 14.39 -3.46 -13.34
CA GLY A 37 13.87 -2.48 -14.29
C GLY A 37 13.59 -3.00 -15.70
N ASP A 38 13.78 -4.29 -15.99
CA ASP A 38 13.42 -4.87 -17.28
C ASP A 38 11.91 -5.19 -17.34
N PRO A 39 11.11 -4.48 -18.16
CA PRO A 39 9.67 -4.70 -18.25
C PRO A 39 9.31 -6.08 -18.82
N HIS A 40 10.15 -6.68 -19.69
CA HIS A 40 9.89 -8.02 -20.22
C HIS A 40 10.11 -9.11 -19.18
N GLN A 41 11.11 -8.97 -18.32
CA GLN A 41 11.29 -9.87 -17.19
C GLN A 41 10.23 -9.63 -16.12
N ALA A 42 9.90 -8.37 -15.83
CA ALA A 42 8.89 -8.01 -14.83
C ALA A 42 7.53 -8.60 -15.15
N ILE A 43 7.08 -8.57 -16.41
CA ILE A 43 5.77 -9.14 -16.75
C ILE A 43 5.73 -10.66 -16.59
N ARG A 44 6.83 -11.37 -16.91
CA ARG A 44 6.91 -12.83 -16.68
C ARG A 44 6.84 -13.18 -15.21
N LEU A 45 7.54 -12.41 -14.37
CA LEU A 45 7.45 -12.56 -12.92
C LEU A 45 6.05 -12.24 -12.41
N PHE A 46 5.43 -11.16 -12.89
CA PHE A 46 4.06 -10.80 -12.55
C PHE A 46 3.08 -11.93 -12.88
N GLU A 47 3.20 -12.56 -14.05
CA GLU A 47 2.38 -13.69 -14.47
C GLU A 47 2.54 -14.89 -13.53
N GLU A 48 3.78 -15.31 -13.26
CA GLU A 48 4.10 -16.42 -12.35
C GLU A 48 3.57 -16.15 -10.93
N HIS A 49 3.81 -14.94 -10.42
CA HIS A 49 3.40 -14.51 -9.10
C HIS A 49 1.89 -14.39 -8.95
N LEU A 50 1.22 -13.84 -9.95
CA LEU A 50 -0.24 -13.74 -9.97
C LEU A 50 -0.88 -15.12 -10.06
N GLU A 51 -0.35 -16.04 -10.87
CA GLU A 51 -0.81 -17.43 -10.95
C GLU A 51 -0.63 -18.13 -9.60
N LYS A 52 0.54 -17.99 -8.97
CA LYS A 52 0.80 -18.57 -7.65
C LYS A 52 -0.16 -18.06 -6.58
N LEU A 53 -0.43 -16.75 -6.53
CA LEU A 53 -1.39 -16.19 -5.58
C LEU A 53 -2.83 -16.65 -5.89
N ARG A 54 -3.19 -16.74 -7.18
CA ARG A 54 -4.49 -17.27 -7.64
C ARG A 54 -4.70 -18.75 -7.36
N GLY A 55 -3.62 -19.53 -7.24
CA GLY A 55 -3.67 -20.90 -6.75
C GLY A 55 -4.13 -21.02 -5.29
N VAL A 56 -4.09 -19.93 -4.53
CA VAL A 56 -4.54 -19.89 -3.13
C VAL A 56 -5.98 -19.37 -3.04
N VAL A 57 -6.25 -18.19 -3.61
CA VAL A 57 -7.54 -17.49 -3.57
C VAL A 57 -7.77 -16.66 -4.83
N PRO A 58 -9.02 -16.29 -5.19
CA PRO A 58 -9.27 -15.39 -6.31
C PRO A 58 -8.58 -14.02 -6.10
N VAL A 59 -7.90 -13.54 -7.15
CA VAL A 59 -7.23 -12.23 -7.16
C VAL A 59 -7.70 -11.44 -8.38
N THR A 60 -8.39 -10.33 -8.14
CA THR A 60 -8.97 -9.46 -9.18
C THR A 60 -8.45 -8.03 -9.13
N SER A 61 -7.68 -7.64 -8.11
CA SER A 61 -7.09 -6.31 -7.98
C SER A 61 -5.60 -6.40 -7.68
N ILE A 62 -4.88 -5.34 -8.03
CA ILE A 62 -3.44 -5.21 -7.80
C ILE A 62 -3.13 -3.83 -7.24
N CYS A 63 -2.00 -3.68 -6.56
CA CYS A 63 -1.51 -2.39 -6.10
C CYS A 63 0.01 -2.41 -6.09
N MET A 64 0.66 -1.37 -6.60
CA MET A 64 2.13 -1.37 -6.63
C MET A 64 2.72 -1.31 -5.22
N HIS A 65 3.77 -2.11 -4.99
CA HIS A 65 4.63 -1.88 -3.84
C HIS A 65 5.54 -0.70 -4.13
N GLY A 66 5.59 0.22 -3.17
CA GLY A 66 6.37 1.44 -3.31
C GLY A 66 7.88 1.21 -3.31
N SER A 67 8.43 0.14 -2.73
CA SER A 67 9.88 -0.15 -2.72
C SER A 67 10.82 1.07 -2.59
N PRO A 68 10.85 1.76 -1.43
CA PRO A 68 11.49 3.07 -1.28
C PRO A 68 13.01 3.08 -1.58
N LYS A 69 13.66 1.92 -1.51
CA LYS A 69 15.09 1.75 -1.79
C LYS A 69 15.40 1.46 -3.27
N SER A 70 14.39 1.09 -4.05
CA SER A 70 14.56 0.87 -5.48
C SER A 70 14.65 2.21 -6.21
N LYS A 71 15.31 2.21 -7.36
CA LYS A 71 15.24 3.32 -8.34
C LYS A 71 14.12 3.11 -9.37
N TYR A 72 13.57 1.90 -9.44
CA TYR A 72 12.50 1.55 -10.38
C TYR A 72 11.14 1.84 -9.75
N ASP A 73 10.19 2.27 -10.58
CA ASP A 73 8.79 2.40 -10.21
C ASP A 73 8.06 1.15 -10.71
N ASN A 74 7.43 0.40 -9.81
CA ASN A 74 6.73 -0.83 -10.21
C ASN A 74 5.58 -0.56 -11.18
N LYS A 75 5.01 0.66 -11.18
CA LYS A 75 4.01 1.07 -12.16
C LYS A 75 4.52 1.10 -13.60
N ASP A 76 5.83 1.15 -13.81
CA ASP A 76 6.41 1.29 -15.15
C ASP A 76 6.14 0.08 -16.05
N VAL A 77 5.91 -1.12 -15.51
CA VAL A 77 5.55 -2.31 -16.31
C VAL A 77 4.28 -2.05 -17.15
N TRP A 78 3.33 -1.26 -16.63
CA TRP A 78 2.07 -0.95 -17.30
C TRP A 78 2.16 0.11 -18.40
N LYS A 79 3.34 0.69 -18.60
CA LYS A 79 3.62 1.48 -19.82
C LYS A 79 3.81 0.57 -21.05
N HIS A 80 4.13 -0.69 -20.82
CA HIS A 80 4.44 -1.69 -21.85
C HIS A 80 3.33 -2.74 -22.01
N TYR A 81 2.58 -3.00 -20.94
CA TYR A 81 1.55 -4.04 -20.86
C TYR A 81 0.25 -3.49 -20.29
N ASP A 82 -0.83 -4.23 -20.47
CA ASP A 82 -2.15 -3.89 -19.95
C ASP A 82 -2.57 -4.91 -18.90
N TYR A 83 -2.60 -4.50 -17.62
CA TYR A 83 -2.97 -5.38 -16.52
C TYR A 83 -4.41 -5.91 -16.65
N LYS A 84 -5.30 -5.20 -17.38
CA LYS A 84 -6.70 -5.61 -17.56
C LYS A 84 -6.82 -6.91 -18.35
N LYS A 85 -5.81 -7.24 -19.19
CA LYS A 85 -5.72 -8.52 -19.91
C LYS A 85 -5.57 -9.74 -18.99
N TYR A 86 -5.15 -9.52 -17.75
CA TYR A 86 -5.00 -10.58 -16.75
C TYR A 86 -6.26 -10.74 -15.88
N GLY A 87 -7.38 -10.12 -16.25
CA GLY A 87 -8.61 -10.13 -15.45
C GLY A 87 -8.51 -9.27 -14.18
N ILE A 88 -7.59 -8.30 -14.17
CA ILE A 88 -7.46 -7.32 -13.09
C ILE A 88 -8.42 -6.16 -13.36
N VAL A 89 -9.27 -5.86 -12.38
CA VAL A 89 -10.34 -4.85 -12.48
C VAL A 89 -9.92 -3.47 -11.99
N GLY A 90 -8.81 -3.38 -11.24
CA GLY A 90 -8.35 -2.10 -10.72
C GLY A 90 -6.91 -2.12 -10.20
N GLU A 91 -6.22 -1.01 -10.43
CA GLU A 91 -4.98 -0.59 -9.80
C GLU A 91 -5.16 0.84 -9.24
N PRO A 92 -5.03 1.06 -7.91
CA PRO A 92 -5.40 2.33 -7.28
C PRO A 92 -4.75 3.59 -7.83
N TYR A 93 -3.51 3.53 -8.32
CA TYR A 93 -2.82 4.71 -8.83
C TYR A 93 -3.26 5.08 -10.25
N PHE A 94 -3.90 4.19 -10.99
CA PHE A 94 -4.41 4.45 -12.33
C PHE A 94 -5.93 4.60 -12.41
N ASP A 95 -6.68 3.80 -11.65
CA ASP A 95 -8.13 3.70 -11.80
C ASP A 95 -8.93 4.50 -10.76
N LEU A 96 -8.28 5.08 -9.73
CA LEU A 96 -8.95 5.91 -8.72
C LEU A 96 -8.68 7.40 -8.89
N ASP A 97 -9.73 8.20 -8.70
CA ASP A 97 -9.66 9.67 -8.69
C ASP A 97 -9.54 10.20 -7.26
N PHE A 98 -8.31 10.43 -6.81
CA PHE A 98 -8.02 10.97 -5.48
C PHE A 98 -8.42 12.44 -5.28
N LYS A 99 -8.95 13.12 -6.31
CA LYS A 99 -9.65 14.41 -6.11
C LYS A 99 -11.03 14.22 -5.50
N LYS A 100 -11.60 13.03 -5.64
CA LYS A 100 -12.94 12.65 -5.14
C LYS A 100 -12.89 11.70 -3.95
N ILE A 101 -11.73 11.10 -3.69
CA ILE A 101 -11.51 10.15 -2.59
C ILE A 101 -10.59 10.77 -1.55
N TYR A 102 -11.06 10.90 -0.32
CA TYR A 102 -10.22 11.34 0.78
C TYR A 102 -9.32 10.21 1.25
N TYR A 103 -8.03 10.28 0.89
CA TYR A 103 -7.05 9.24 1.18
C TYR A 103 -6.34 9.48 2.52
N LEU A 104 -6.41 8.48 3.39
CA LEU A 104 -5.73 8.44 4.69
C LEU A 104 -4.83 7.22 4.76
N THR A 105 -3.56 7.41 5.12
CA THR A 105 -2.62 6.30 5.33
C THR A 105 -1.99 6.41 6.71
N ASP A 106 -1.82 5.28 7.39
CA ASP A 106 -1.11 5.21 8.67
C ASP A 106 0.42 5.24 8.50
N THR A 107 0.91 5.53 7.29
CA THR A 107 2.33 5.64 6.95
C THR A 107 3.07 6.60 7.87
N GLY A 108 4.07 6.08 8.57
CA GLY A 108 4.81 6.86 9.57
C GLY A 108 4.12 6.95 10.93
N ARG A 109 3.10 6.12 11.20
CA ARG A 109 2.30 6.06 12.44
C ARG A 109 1.58 7.38 12.75
N ARG A 110 1.02 7.99 11.72
CA ARG A 110 0.23 9.23 11.75
C ARG A 110 -0.62 9.31 10.49
N TRP A 111 -1.66 10.14 10.51
CA TRP A 111 -2.57 10.30 9.36
C TRP A 111 -2.23 11.49 8.46
N ASP A 112 -1.32 12.38 8.90
CA ASP A 112 -0.79 13.52 8.16
C ASP A 112 0.63 13.27 7.63
N GLY A 113 0.95 12.01 7.31
CA GLY A 113 2.28 11.52 6.98
C GLY A 113 2.89 12.00 5.66
N HIS A 114 2.24 12.89 4.91
CA HIS A 114 2.71 13.38 3.60
C HIS A 114 4.15 13.96 3.65
N LYS A 115 4.57 14.53 4.78
CA LYS A 115 5.92 15.09 4.99
C LYS A 115 7.03 14.03 5.07
N VAL A 116 6.67 12.76 5.32
CA VAL A 116 7.63 11.64 5.48
C VAL A 116 7.41 10.53 4.45
N SER A 117 6.37 10.62 3.61
CA SER A 117 6.16 9.69 2.50
C SER A 117 7.02 10.07 1.30
N VAL A 118 7.73 9.08 0.73
CA VAL A 118 8.65 9.29 -0.39
C VAL A 118 7.95 9.16 -1.74
N ARG A 119 7.10 8.14 -1.90
CA ARG A 119 6.45 7.80 -3.18
C ARG A 119 4.93 7.87 -3.12
N ASP A 120 4.33 7.49 -2.00
CA ASP A 120 2.87 7.53 -1.81
C ASP A 120 2.45 8.95 -1.40
N LYS A 121 2.23 9.82 -2.39
CA LYS A 121 1.83 11.21 -2.20
C LYS A 121 0.54 11.48 -2.97
N VAL A 122 -0.50 11.81 -2.24
CA VAL A 122 -1.80 12.24 -2.77
C VAL A 122 -2.01 13.70 -2.35
N GLU A 123 -2.39 14.54 -3.30
CA GLU A 123 -2.73 15.93 -3.01
C GLU A 123 -4.05 16.03 -2.23
N ASN A 124 -4.04 16.82 -1.16
CA ASN A 124 -5.22 16.99 -0.30
C ASN A 124 -6.17 18.04 -0.90
N HIS A 125 -7.23 17.56 -1.55
CA HIS A 125 -8.29 18.40 -2.13
C HIS A 125 -9.42 18.74 -1.15
N PHE A 126 -9.40 18.16 0.06
CA PHE A 126 -10.48 18.27 1.05
C PHE A 126 -10.20 19.31 2.13
N GLY A 127 -8.98 19.87 2.18
CA GLY A 127 -8.58 20.84 3.20
C GLY A 127 -8.53 20.29 4.63
N LEU A 128 -8.60 18.97 4.79
CA LEU A 128 -8.60 18.29 6.09
C LEU A 128 -7.25 17.63 6.36
N SER A 129 -6.59 18.01 7.45
CA SER A 129 -5.35 17.37 7.92
C SER A 129 -5.58 16.77 9.30
N LEU A 130 -5.52 15.44 9.38
CA LEU A 130 -5.76 14.68 10.60
C LEU A 130 -4.43 14.08 11.04
N HIS A 131 -4.06 14.25 12.30
CA HIS A 131 -2.80 13.72 12.83
C HIS A 131 -3.01 12.36 13.50
N SER A 132 -4.03 12.27 14.34
CA SER A 132 -4.30 11.13 15.22
C SER A 132 -5.61 10.40 14.87
N THR A 133 -5.75 9.16 15.32
CA THR A 133 -7.02 8.42 15.20
C THR A 133 -8.15 9.12 15.96
N PHE A 134 -7.84 9.86 17.02
CA PHE A 134 -8.84 10.66 17.76
C PHE A 134 -9.36 11.82 16.92
N ASP A 135 -8.53 12.41 16.06
CA ASP A 135 -8.96 13.47 15.14
C ASP A 135 -9.97 12.92 14.12
N ILE A 136 -9.74 11.69 13.63
CA ILE A 136 -10.67 10.99 12.73
C ILE A 136 -12.00 10.74 13.45
N ILE A 137 -11.96 10.21 14.68
CA ILE A 137 -13.17 9.97 15.49
C ILE A 137 -13.94 11.27 15.71
N ASP A 138 -13.25 12.38 16.02
CA ASP A 138 -13.85 13.68 16.26
C ASP A 138 -14.59 14.23 15.01
N ILE A 139 -13.98 14.14 13.82
CA ILE A 139 -14.65 14.61 12.60
C ILE A 139 -15.82 13.72 12.18
N ILE A 140 -15.75 12.40 12.46
CA ILE A 140 -16.87 11.48 12.24
C ILE A 140 -18.04 11.88 13.13
N ASN A 141 -17.79 12.06 14.43
CA ASN A 141 -18.82 12.48 15.40
C ASN A 141 -19.42 13.85 15.06
N LYS A 142 -18.67 14.72 14.40
CA LYS A 142 -19.12 16.02 13.92
C LYS A 142 -19.78 15.99 12.54
N ASN A 143 -19.93 14.82 11.91
CA ASN A 143 -20.42 14.65 10.53
C ASN A 143 -19.64 15.51 9.52
N LYS A 144 -18.32 15.58 9.67
CA LYS A 144 -17.39 16.35 8.81
C LYS A 144 -16.48 15.47 7.96
N LEU A 145 -16.60 14.15 8.07
CA LEU A 145 -15.85 13.23 7.21
C LEU A 145 -16.40 13.31 5.77
N PRO A 146 -15.53 13.37 4.74
CA PRO A 146 -15.99 13.30 3.35
C PRO A 146 -16.76 12.02 3.04
N ASP A 147 -17.66 12.07 2.06
CA ASP A 147 -18.54 10.95 1.70
C ASP A 147 -17.79 9.70 1.23
N THR A 148 -16.64 9.90 0.57
CA THR A 148 -15.80 8.80 0.07
C THR A 148 -14.41 8.91 0.67
N VAL A 149 -14.03 7.89 1.45
CA VAL A 149 -12.76 7.82 2.15
C VAL A 149 -12.07 6.50 1.84
N MET A 150 -10.77 6.55 1.59
CA MET A 150 -9.92 5.37 1.48
C MET A 150 -8.92 5.38 2.63
N PHE A 151 -8.92 4.31 3.40
CA PHE A 151 -7.90 4.07 4.42
C PHE A 151 -6.88 3.04 3.93
N ASN A 152 -5.60 3.37 4.03
CA ASN A 152 -4.49 2.47 3.79
C ASN A 152 -3.78 2.14 5.11
N PHE A 153 -3.84 0.86 5.49
CA PHE A 153 -3.34 0.35 6.75
C PHE A 153 -2.12 -0.55 6.55
N HIS A 154 -1.21 -0.53 7.52
CA HIS A 154 -0.09 -1.44 7.58
C HIS A 154 -0.22 -2.34 8.81
N PRO A 155 -0.61 -3.63 8.65
CA PRO A 155 -1.00 -4.50 9.76
C PRO A 155 0.01 -4.56 10.92
N GLN A 156 1.31 -4.51 10.64
CA GLN A 156 2.36 -4.54 11.66
C GLN A 156 2.30 -3.36 12.66
N ARG A 157 1.59 -2.27 12.32
CA ARG A 157 1.41 -1.11 13.22
C ARG A 157 0.25 -1.29 14.20
N TRP A 158 -0.61 -2.26 13.96
CA TRP A 158 -1.86 -2.55 14.67
C TRP A 158 -1.84 -3.91 15.38
N THR A 159 -0.65 -4.49 15.56
CA THR A 159 -0.48 -5.70 16.37
C THR A 159 -0.92 -5.46 17.82
N ASP A 160 -1.56 -6.46 18.39
CA ASP A 160 -1.96 -6.57 19.80
C ASP A 160 -0.83 -7.06 20.71
N ASP A 161 0.27 -7.57 20.13
CA ASP A 161 1.49 -7.87 20.88
C ASP A 161 2.20 -6.57 21.31
N TYR A 162 2.25 -6.37 22.63
CA TYR A 162 2.83 -5.17 23.23
C TYR A 162 4.30 -4.96 22.84
N PHE A 163 5.11 -6.02 22.82
CA PHE A 163 6.54 -5.90 22.52
C PHE A 163 6.79 -5.56 21.05
N LEU A 164 6.08 -6.23 20.13
CA LEU A 164 6.14 -5.93 18.71
C LEU A 164 5.65 -4.51 18.42
N TRP A 165 4.58 -4.07 19.09
CA TRP A 165 4.05 -2.73 18.95
C TRP A 165 5.05 -1.65 19.40
N VAL A 166 5.68 -1.82 20.57
CA VAL A 166 6.70 -0.89 21.09
C VAL A 166 7.92 -0.86 20.18
N ARG A 167 8.37 -2.02 19.72
CA ARG A 167 9.49 -2.13 18.78
C ARG A 167 9.20 -1.37 17.48
N GLU A 168 8.04 -1.60 16.87
CA GLU A 168 7.64 -0.90 15.64
C GLU A 168 7.50 0.61 15.86
N LYS A 169 6.94 1.05 17.00
CA LYS A 169 6.87 2.47 17.36
C LYS A 169 8.24 3.14 17.35
N ASN A 170 9.24 2.52 17.99
CA ASN A 170 10.59 3.08 18.07
C ASN A 170 11.30 3.05 16.71
N ILE A 171 11.27 1.91 16.01
CA ILE A 171 11.89 1.76 14.68
C ILE A 171 11.29 2.75 13.68
N GLN A 172 9.96 2.90 13.65
CA GLN A 172 9.31 3.82 12.73
C GLN A 172 9.64 5.27 13.03
N SER A 173 9.82 5.64 14.31
CA SER A 173 10.24 6.99 14.71
C SER A 173 11.63 7.33 14.15
N ILE A 174 12.57 6.39 14.23
CA ILE A 174 13.91 6.53 13.63
C ILE A 174 13.81 6.61 12.10
N LYS A 175 13.04 5.73 11.46
CA LYS A 175 12.82 5.75 10.00
C LYS A 175 12.24 7.08 9.52
N ASN A 176 11.32 7.68 10.27
CA ASN A 176 10.73 8.97 9.91
C ASN A 176 11.77 10.10 9.89
N ILE A 177 12.69 10.13 10.86
CA ILE A 177 13.79 11.10 10.90
C ILE A 177 14.68 10.94 9.67
N ALA A 178 15.10 9.71 9.37
CA ALA A 178 15.93 9.42 8.19
C ALA A 178 15.24 9.82 6.88
N LYS A 179 13.96 9.46 6.71
CA LYS A 179 13.17 9.84 5.53
C LYS A 179 13.04 11.36 5.37
N PHE A 180 12.79 12.07 6.47
CA PHE A 180 12.71 13.53 6.45
C PHE A 180 14.03 14.18 6.02
N LEU A 181 15.17 13.67 6.48
CA LEU A 181 16.49 14.14 6.05
C LEU A 181 16.72 13.87 4.55
N ILE A 182 16.38 12.67 4.06
CA ILE A 182 16.49 12.33 2.63
C ILE A 182 15.64 13.27 1.77
N ILE A 183 14.41 13.58 2.20
CA ILE A 183 13.51 14.50 1.47
C ILE A 183 14.08 15.92 1.45
N LYS A 184 14.75 16.37 2.52
CA LYS A 184 15.39 17.69 2.58
C LYS A 184 16.68 17.81 1.75
N LEU A 185 17.37 16.69 1.51
CA LEU A 185 18.64 16.65 0.79
C LEU A 185 18.47 16.41 -0.72
N ARG A 186 17.27 16.06 -1.17
CA ARG A 186 16.88 15.97 -2.58
C ARG A 186 16.29 17.29 -3.06
#